data_AF-A0A7W0HJG1-F1
#
_entry.id   AF-A0A7W0HJG1-F1
#
_cell.length_a   1.000
_cell.length_b   1.000
_cell.length_c   1.000
_cell.angle_alpha   90.00
_cell.angle_beta   90.00
_cell.angle_gamma   90.00
#
_symmetry.space_group_name_H-M   'P 1'
#
loop_
_entity.id
_entity.type
_entity.pdbx_description
1 polymer ?
#
loop_
_entity_poly.entity_id
_entity_poly.type
_entity_poly.pdbx_seq_one_letter_code
_entity_poly.pdbx_strand_id
1 'polypeptide(L)'
;MQTKKTEKTDPDPTRGAGPDMAAALDSFRGQKHAVVLQEFPDPDAIACGFAHQIISREFDIQADIYYCGRISHQQNIALVKLMGIELIRCEGSIDLKSYDGAVFLDNQGTTAGPLLDSLEKAGVSPLIIVDHHEPQDRLKAQFKDIRPKIGAASSIYAQYLENGIMEMNTSDKNHILMATALTHGIITDTTGFINAREQDFHAAAFLSAYQDRDLLSRIMNQARSRQTMKVIHKALGSREIVQNFCFAGVGYLRAEDRDAIPQAADFLLTEENVHTAIVYGIVTGDSWEEAVIGSMRTNRITIDPDQFIKEVFGKDASGKYFGGGKMSAGGFHIPVGFLSGSGDQDFQQHKWNVFNEQIKQKIFDKIGVKADEKKEE
;
A
#
# COMPACT_ATOMS: atom_id res chain seq x y z
N MET A 1 15.89 -53.99 -18.67
CA MET A 1 14.60 -53.35 -19.00
C MET A 1 14.20 -52.45 -17.84
N GLN A 2 14.69 -51.21 -17.82
CA GLN A 2 14.24 -50.17 -16.89
C GLN A 2 13.78 -49.01 -17.74
N THR A 3 12.48 -48.83 -17.82
CA THR A 3 11.80 -47.77 -18.53
C THR A 3 12.09 -46.45 -17.82
N LYS A 4 12.90 -45.59 -18.46
CA LYS A 4 12.98 -44.17 -18.12
C LYS A 4 11.57 -43.59 -18.28
N LYS A 5 10.89 -43.31 -17.17
CA LYS A 5 9.76 -42.40 -17.15
C LYS A 5 10.29 -41.03 -17.58
N THR A 6 9.96 -40.62 -18.79
CA THR A 6 9.97 -39.21 -19.18
C THR A 6 9.06 -38.47 -18.21
N GLU A 7 9.64 -37.68 -17.31
CA GLU A 7 8.93 -36.62 -16.62
C GLU A 7 8.32 -35.72 -17.69
N LYS A 8 6.99 -35.70 -17.74
CA LYS A 8 6.27 -34.65 -18.44
C LYS A 8 6.58 -33.36 -17.68
N THR A 9 7.35 -32.48 -18.29
CA THR A 9 7.40 -31.07 -17.90
C THR A 9 5.95 -30.56 -17.88
N ASP A 10 5.49 -30.07 -16.72
CA ASP A 10 4.22 -29.37 -16.63
C ASP A 10 4.21 -28.25 -17.69
N PRO A 11 3.12 -28.08 -18.45
CA PRO A 11 3.01 -26.96 -19.37
C PRO A 11 3.17 -25.66 -18.58
N ASP A 12 4.06 -24.79 -19.06
CA ASP A 12 4.28 -23.46 -18.50
C ASP A 12 2.94 -22.72 -18.38
N PRO A 13 2.46 -22.43 -17.15
CA PRO A 13 1.15 -21.81 -16.93
C PRO A 13 1.04 -20.39 -17.52
N THR A 14 2.13 -19.82 -18.05
CA THR A 14 2.15 -18.49 -18.67
C THR A 14 1.62 -18.47 -20.12
N ARG A 15 1.58 -19.60 -20.82
CA ARG A 15 1.33 -19.64 -22.29
C ARG A 15 -0.12 -19.39 -22.75
N GLY A 16 -1.06 -19.13 -21.85
CA GLY A 16 -2.49 -18.91 -22.19
C GLY A 16 -3.12 -17.64 -21.62
N ALA A 17 -2.46 -16.94 -20.71
CA ALA A 17 -3.18 -16.00 -19.85
C ALA A 17 -3.57 -14.67 -20.52
N GLY A 18 -2.80 -14.19 -21.50
CA GLY A 18 -3.16 -13.01 -22.31
C GLY A 18 -4.44 -13.23 -23.11
N PRO A 19 -4.51 -14.29 -23.95
CA PRO A 19 -5.73 -14.66 -24.65
C PRO A 19 -6.94 -14.94 -23.74
N ASP A 20 -6.74 -15.57 -22.58
CA ASP A 20 -7.82 -15.86 -21.63
C ASP A 20 -8.38 -14.56 -21.02
N MET A 21 -7.53 -13.62 -20.62
CA MET A 21 -7.96 -12.29 -20.16
C MET A 21 -8.64 -11.50 -21.28
N ALA A 22 -8.12 -11.54 -22.51
CA ALA A 22 -8.74 -10.90 -23.66
C ALA A 22 -10.16 -11.45 -23.92
N ALA A 23 -10.34 -12.77 -23.87
CA ALA A 23 -11.64 -13.40 -24.02
C ALA A 23 -12.62 -13.02 -22.89
N ALA A 24 -12.12 -12.90 -21.65
CA ALA A 24 -12.92 -12.42 -20.53
C ALA A 24 -13.38 -10.97 -20.76
N LEU A 25 -12.47 -10.06 -21.11
CA LEU A 25 -12.80 -8.66 -21.41
C LEU A 25 -13.76 -8.52 -22.60
N ASP A 26 -13.59 -9.31 -23.65
CA ASP A 26 -14.49 -9.28 -24.80
C ASP A 26 -15.93 -9.68 -24.43
N SER A 27 -16.10 -10.62 -23.48
CA SER A 27 -17.41 -10.98 -22.93
C SER A 27 -18.08 -9.86 -22.11
N PHE A 28 -17.32 -8.84 -21.72
CA PHE A 28 -17.79 -7.68 -20.97
C PHE A 28 -17.82 -6.39 -21.80
N ARG A 29 -17.66 -6.46 -23.13
CA ARG A 29 -17.64 -5.29 -24.01
C ARG A 29 -18.86 -4.39 -23.83
N GLY A 30 -18.65 -3.07 -23.78
CA GLY A 30 -19.70 -2.05 -23.59
C GLY A 30 -20.12 -1.82 -22.13
N GLN A 31 -19.51 -2.51 -21.17
CA GLN A 31 -19.83 -2.36 -19.75
C GLN A 31 -19.04 -1.24 -19.06
N LYS A 32 -19.51 -0.87 -17.87
CA LYS A 32 -18.82 0.00 -16.92
C LYS A 32 -18.35 -0.80 -15.70
N HIS A 33 -17.04 -0.81 -15.45
CA HIS A 33 -16.40 -1.57 -14.37
C HIS A 33 -15.85 -0.68 -13.25
N ALA A 34 -16.05 -1.11 -12.01
CA ALA A 34 -15.40 -0.52 -10.84
C ALA A 34 -14.12 -1.30 -10.54
N VAL A 35 -12.96 -0.68 -10.76
CA VAL A 35 -11.66 -1.27 -10.40
C VAL A 35 -11.40 -0.99 -8.93
N VAL A 36 -11.25 -2.03 -8.13
CA VAL A 36 -11.14 -2.00 -6.67
C VAL A 36 -9.69 -2.24 -6.27
N LEU A 37 -9.06 -1.19 -5.73
CA LEU A 37 -7.76 -1.30 -5.07
C LEU A 37 -7.95 -1.49 -3.57
N GLN A 38 -6.90 -1.97 -2.91
CA GLN A 38 -6.79 -1.98 -1.46
C GLN A 38 -6.97 -0.57 -0.84
N GLU A 39 -7.35 -0.50 0.44
CA GLU A 39 -7.60 0.78 1.14
C GLU A 39 -6.42 1.75 1.02
N PHE A 40 -5.19 1.26 1.21
CA PHE A 40 -3.95 2.02 1.11
C PHE A 40 -3.13 1.47 -0.06
N PRO A 41 -3.41 1.92 -1.30
CA PRO A 41 -2.81 1.33 -2.48
C PRO A 41 -1.31 1.65 -2.57
N ASP A 42 -0.52 0.59 -2.73
CA ASP A 42 0.89 0.62 -3.07
C ASP A 42 1.09 0.83 -4.59
N PRO A 43 2.34 0.98 -5.05
CA PRO A 43 2.61 1.18 -6.47
C PRO A 43 2.14 0.04 -7.37
N ASP A 44 2.15 -1.22 -6.92
CA ASP A 44 1.72 -2.37 -7.72
C ASP A 44 0.22 -2.34 -8.00
N ALA A 45 -0.60 -2.14 -6.97
CA ALA A 45 -2.04 -1.97 -7.12
C ALA A 45 -2.40 -0.79 -8.03
N ILE A 46 -1.74 0.37 -7.87
CA ILE A 46 -1.98 1.58 -8.68
C ILE A 46 -1.60 1.32 -10.15
N ALA A 47 -0.45 0.69 -10.38
CA ALA A 47 0.03 0.37 -11.72
C ALA A 47 -0.90 -0.62 -12.43
N CYS A 48 -1.34 -1.67 -11.73
CA CYS A 48 -2.31 -2.64 -12.26
C CYS A 48 -3.65 -1.98 -12.58
N GLY A 49 -4.16 -1.10 -11.72
CA GLY A 49 -5.39 -0.33 -11.99
C GLY A 49 -5.28 0.52 -13.25
N PHE A 50 -4.17 1.23 -13.41
CA PHE A 50 -3.93 2.04 -14.60
C PHE A 50 -3.79 1.20 -15.88
N ALA A 51 -3.05 0.10 -15.80
CA ALA A 51 -2.89 -0.82 -16.93
C ALA A 51 -4.24 -1.45 -17.32
N HIS A 52 -5.02 -1.91 -16.35
CA HIS A 52 -6.36 -2.44 -16.59
C HIS A 52 -7.25 -1.40 -17.26
N GLN A 53 -7.28 -0.16 -16.76
CA GLN A 53 -8.09 0.90 -17.35
C GLN A 53 -7.72 1.17 -18.82
N ILE A 54 -6.43 1.15 -19.17
CA ILE A 54 -5.97 1.33 -20.56
C ILE A 54 -6.38 0.12 -21.42
N ILE A 55 -6.14 -1.11 -20.94
CA ILE A 55 -6.50 -2.34 -21.65
C ILE A 55 -8.02 -2.41 -21.88
N SER A 56 -8.84 -2.14 -20.86
CA SER A 56 -10.30 -2.13 -20.93
C SER A 56 -10.86 -1.25 -22.05
N ARG A 57 -10.18 -0.13 -22.39
CA ARG A 57 -10.63 0.77 -23.47
C ARG A 57 -10.61 0.12 -24.84
N GLU A 58 -9.68 -0.80 -25.13
CA GLU A 58 -9.66 -1.56 -26.40
C GLU A 58 -10.89 -2.46 -26.54
N PHE A 59 -11.45 -2.86 -25.40
CA PHE A 59 -12.65 -3.69 -25.30
C PHE A 59 -13.92 -2.85 -25.11
N ASP A 60 -13.88 -1.53 -25.32
CA ASP A 60 -15.02 -0.62 -25.13
C ASP A 60 -15.63 -0.72 -23.71
N ILE A 61 -14.77 -0.91 -22.71
CA ILE A 61 -15.14 -0.96 -21.30
C ILE A 61 -14.67 0.33 -20.62
N GLN A 62 -15.61 1.01 -19.95
CA GLN A 62 -15.25 2.13 -19.08
C GLN A 62 -14.85 1.58 -17.71
N ALA A 63 -13.63 1.88 -17.25
CA ALA A 63 -13.13 1.45 -15.96
C ALA A 63 -12.77 2.64 -15.07
N ASP A 64 -13.41 2.74 -13.90
CA ASP A 64 -13.14 3.78 -12.90
C ASP A 64 -12.42 3.14 -11.69
N ILE A 65 -11.28 3.71 -11.27
CA ILE A 65 -10.41 3.11 -10.25
C ILE A 65 -10.70 3.69 -8.87
N TYR A 66 -11.02 2.83 -7.90
CA TYR A 66 -11.46 3.18 -6.56
C TYR A 66 -10.52 2.71 -5.45
N TYR A 67 -10.41 3.51 -4.38
CA TYR A 67 -9.74 3.17 -3.12
C TYR A 67 -10.37 3.94 -1.95
N CYS A 68 -10.36 3.41 -0.72
CA CYS A 68 -11.06 4.06 0.40
C CYS A 68 -10.16 4.67 1.49
N GLY A 69 -8.88 4.31 1.55
CA GLY A 69 -7.93 4.85 2.53
C GLY A 69 -7.28 6.16 2.04
N ARG A 70 -5.95 6.22 1.99
CA ARG A 70 -5.20 7.40 1.48
C ARG A 70 -3.89 6.99 0.83
N ILE A 71 -3.49 7.75 -0.17
CA ILE A 71 -2.16 7.70 -0.78
C ILE A 71 -1.25 8.66 -0.03
N SER A 72 -0.37 8.14 0.83
CA SER A 72 0.50 8.95 1.72
C SER A 72 1.99 8.86 1.37
N HIS A 73 2.45 7.74 0.82
CA HIS A 73 3.85 7.56 0.46
C HIS A 73 4.22 8.44 -0.75
N GLN A 74 5.35 9.15 -0.68
CA GLN A 74 5.70 10.18 -1.67
C GLN A 74 5.88 9.59 -3.07
N GLN A 75 6.45 8.38 -3.18
CA GLN A 75 6.57 7.70 -4.48
C GLN A 75 5.19 7.39 -5.06
N ASN A 76 4.22 6.95 -4.26
CA ASN A 76 2.86 6.65 -4.72
C ASN A 76 2.13 7.94 -5.15
N ILE A 77 2.29 9.03 -4.39
CA ILE A 77 1.75 10.35 -4.75
C ILE A 77 2.36 10.82 -6.08
N ALA A 78 3.67 10.65 -6.25
CA ALA A 78 4.37 11.01 -7.47
C ALA A 78 3.94 10.13 -8.66
N LEU A 79 3.79 8.82 -8.46
CA LEU A 79 3.26 7.89 -9.45
C LEU A 79 1.91 8.41 -9.99
N VAL A 80 0.95 8.65 -9.10
CA VAL A 80 -0.39 9.12 -9.49
C VAL A 80 -0.32 10.48 -10.20
N LYS A 81 0.39 11.45 -9.63
CA LYS A 81 0.44 12.83 -10.16
C LYS A 81 1.20 12.93 -11.47
N LEU A 82 2.36 12.29 -11.59
CA LEU A 82 3.22 12.40 -12.76
C LEU A 82 2.70 11.57 -13.94
N MET A 83 2.00 10.47 -13.67
CA MET A 83 1.33 9.66 -14.69
C MET A 83 -0.05 10.20 -15.07
N GLY A 84 -0.64 11.08 -14.25
CA GLY A 84 -2.01 11.57 -14.47
C GLY A 84 -3.07 10.49 -14.27
N ILE A 85 -2.85 9.58 -13.31
CA ILE A 85 -3.79 8.48 -13.01
C ILE A 85 -4.95 9.05 -12.20
N GLU A 86 -6.17 8.86 -12.69
CA GLU A 86 -7.38 9.28 -11.98
C GLU A 86 -7.83 8.18 -11.01
N LEU A 87 -7.63 8.43 -9.72
CA LEU A 87 -8.07 7.55 -8.64
C LEU A 87 -9.22 8.20 -7.87
N ILE A 88 -10.35 7.50 -7.79
CA ILE A 88 -11.55 7.94 -7.09
C ILE A 88 -11.50 7.45 -5.65
N ARG A 89 -11.37 8.39 -4.71
CA ARG A 89 -11.40 8.07 -3.29
C ARG A 89 -12.84 7.81 -2.85
N CYS A 90 -13.08 6.75 -2.08
CA CYS A 90 -14.37 6.50 -1.48
C CYS A 90 -14.67 7.55 -0.40
N GLU A 91 -15.37 8.61 -0.78
CA GLU A 91 -15.86 9.61 0.16
C GLU A 91 -17.38 9.75 0.01
N GLY A 92 -18.12 9.58 1.11
CA GLY A 92 -19.58 9.72 1.12
C GLY A 92 -20.32 8.61 0.36
N SER A 93 -21.48 8.96 -0.20
CA SER A 93 -22.31 8.04 -0.99
C SER A 93 -21.84 8.01 -2.46
N ILE A 94 -21.17 6.94 -2.86
CA ILE A 94 -20.81 6.68 -4.25
C ILE A 94 -21.99 5.95 -4.92
N ASP A 95 -22.39 6.37 -6.12
CA ASP A 95 -23.37 5.63 -6.92
C ASP A 95 -22.74 4.42 -7.63
N LEU A 96 -22.50 3.39 -6.83
CA LEU A 96 -21.94 2.13 -7.32
C LEU A 96 -22.94 1.32 -8.18
N LYS A 97 -24.23 1.64 -8.15
CA LYS A 97 -25.25 0.93 -8.96
C LYS A 97 -25.11 1.18 -10.46
N SER A 98 -24.34 2.21 -10.84
CA SER A 98 -24.04 2.53 -12.24
C SER A 98 -23.01 1.59 -12.88
N TYR A 99 -22.41 0.67 -12.12
CA TYR A 99 -21.40 -0.27 -12.61
C TYR A 99 -22.01 -1.66 -12.84
N ASP A 100 -21.64 -2.28 -13.96
CA ASP A 100 -22.06 -3.63 -14.34
C ASP A 100 -21.29 -4.70 -13.55
N GLY A 101 -20.10 -4.37 -13.04
CA GLY A 101 -19.32 -5.27 -12.23
C GLY A 101 -18.04 -4.67 -11.65
N ALA A 102 -17.38 -5.46 -10.79
CA ALA A 102 -16.18 -5.03 -10.05
C ALA A 102 -14.95 -5.87 -10.43
N VAL A 103 -13.80 -5.22 -10.53
CA VAL A 103 -12.51 -5.82 -10.86
C VAL A 103 -11.56 -5.63 -9.68
N PHE A 104 -10.99 -6.69 -9.13
CA PHE A 104 -10.10 -6.62 -7.98
C PHE A 104 -8.66 -6.89 -8.41
N LEU A 105 -7.77 -5.92 -8.16
CA LEU A 105 -6.39 -5.94 -8.63
C LEU A 105 -5.44 -5.84 -7.44
N ASP A 106 -4.46 -6.75 -7.38
CA ASP A 106 -3.54 -6.87 -6.26
C ASP A 106 -4.26 -7.06 -4.90
N ASN A 107 -5.50 -7.58 -4.97
CA ASN A 107 -6.27 -7.96 -3.80
C ASN A 107 -7.41 -8.91 -4.18
N GLN A 108 -7.89 -9.63 -3.16
CA GLN A 108 -9.02 -10.56 -3.25
C GLN A 108 -10.21 -10.13 -2.39
N GLY A 109 -10.35 -8.81 -2.14
CA GLY A 109 -11.45 -8.23 -1.37
C GLY A 109 -11.28 -8.19 0.15
N THR A 110 -10.21 -8.76 0.71
CA THR A 110 -9.92 -8.73 2.16
C THR A 110 -9.29 -7.41 2.62
N THR A 111 -8.59 -6.71 1.72
CA THR A 111 -7.91 -5.43 1.99
C THR A 111 -8.67 -4.22 1.46
N ALA A 112 -9.90 -4.43 0.96
CA ALA A 112 -10.80 -3.43 0.40
C ALA A 112 -12.21 -3.50 1.03
N GLY A 113 -12.29 -3.93 2.31
CA GLY A 113 -13.54 -4.29 2.99
C GLY A 113 -14.67 -3.26 2.84
N PRO A 114 -14.45 -1.97 3.17
CA PRO A 114 -15.50 -0.95 3.05
C PRO A 114 -16.06 -0.79 1.64
N LEU A 115 -15.21 -0.91 0.61
CA LEU A 115 -15.62 -0.82 -0.79
C LEU A 115 -16.37 -2.07 -1.22
N LEU A 116 -15.87 -3.24 -0.84
CA LEU A 116 -16.51 -4.51 -1.11
C LEU A 116 -17.93 -4.55 -0.50
N ASP A 117 -18.08 -4.17 0.77
CA ASP A 117 -19.38 -4.11 1.43
C ASP A 117 -20.35 -3.16 0.72
N SER A 118 -19.82 -2.07 0.13
CA SER A 118 -20.62 -1.09 -0.61
C SER A 118 -21.05 -1.62 -1.98
N LEU A 119 -20.17 -2.37 -2.68
CA LEU A 119 -20.48 -3.04 -3.93
C LEU A 119 -21.52 -4.16 -3.75
N GLU A 120 -21.38 -4.97 -2.69
CA GLU A 120 -22.34 -6.01 -2.33
C GLU A 120 -23.73 -5.43 -2.07
N LYS A 121 -23.82 -4.32 -1.32
CA LYS A 121 -25.08 -3.59 -1.07
C LYS A 121 -25.67 -3.00 -2.34
N ALA A 122 -24.84 -2.61 -3.31
CA ALA A 122 -25.27 -2.10 -4.60
C ALA A 122 -25.68 -3.22 -5.58
N GLY A 123 -25.39 -4.49 -5.26
CA GLY A 123 -25.66 -5.63 -6.14
C GLY A 123 -24.64 -5.80 -7.27
N VAL A 124 -23.46 -5.18 -7.15
CA VAL A 124 -22.41 -5.23 -8.17
C VAL A 124 -21.57 -6.49 -7.97
N SER A 125 -21.52 -7.35 -8.99
CA SER A 125 -20.83 -8.65 -8.90
C SER A 125 -19.33 -8.54 -9.22
N PRO A 126 -18.44 -9.33 -8.57
CA PRO A 126 -17.05 -9.46 -8.98
C PRO A 126 -16.93 -10.11 -10.37
N LEU A 127 -16.26 -9.44 -11.31
CA LEU A 127 -16.01 -9.93 -12.67
C LEU A 127 -14.62 -10.56 -12.79
N ILE A 128 -13.60 -9.83 -12.35
CA ILE A 128 -12.19 -10.16 -12.57
C ILE A 128 -11.43 -10.06 -11.25
N ILE A 129 -10.56 -11.04 -10.97
CA ILE A 129 -9.54 -10.96 -9.92
C ILE A 129 -8.18 -11.24 -10.55
N VAL A 130 -7.23 -10.32 -10.37
CA VAL A 130 -5.81 -10.51 -10.73
C VAL A 130 -4.98 -10.23 -9.49
N ASP A 131 -4.29 -11.24 -8.98
CA ASP A 131 -3.53 -11.12 -7.73
C ASP A 131 -2.30 -12.05 -7.73
N HIS A 132 -1.27 -11.68 -6.98
CA HIS A 132 -0.07 -12.50 -6.79
C HIS A 132 0.05 -13.03 -5.35
N HIS A 133 -0.87 -12.68 -4.46
CA HIS A 133 -0.92 -13.22 -3.10
C HIS A 133 -1.47 -14.65 -3.05
N GLU A 134 -1.30 -15.31 -1.90
CA GLU A 134 -1.92 -16.62 -1.65
C GLU A 134 -3.45 -16.56 -1.86
N PRO A 135 -4.08 -17.60 -2.42
CA PRO A 135 -5.52 -17.58 -2.70
C PRO A 135 -6.36 -17.43 -1.44
N GLN A 136 -7.43 -16.63 -1.58
CA GLN A 136 -8.38 -16.31 -0.53
C GLN A 136 -9.81 -16.65 -1.00
N ASP A 137 -10.63 -17.17 -0.10
CA ASP A 137 -12.01 -17.63 -0.39
C ASP A 137 -13.07 -16.56 -0.10
N ARG A 138 -12.73 -15.27 -0.27
CA ARG A 138 -13.65 -14.15 0.00
C ARG A 138 -14.58 -13.84 -1.17
N LEU A 139 -14.08 -13.93 -2.40
CA LEU A 139 -14.80 -13.52 -3.61
C LEU A 139 -14.85 -14.63 -4.65
N LYS A 140 -15.96 -14.67 -5.40
CA LYS A 140 -16.13 -15.47 -6.61
C LYS A 140 -16.27 -14.52 -7.79
N ALA A 141 -15.28 -14.54 -8.67
CA ALA A 141 -15.25 -13.77 -9.90
C ALA A 141 -15.44 -14.66 -11.12
N GLN A 142 -15.91 -14.09 -12.22
CA GLN A 142 -16.11 -14.81 -13.49
C GLN A 142 -14.77 -15.19 -14.14
N PHE A 143 -13.76 -14.33 -13.98
CA PHE A 143 -12.38 -14.58 -14.37
C PHE A 143 -11.45 -14.39 -13.16
N LYS A 144 -10.51 -15.31 -12.97
CA LYS A 144 -9.57 -15.31 -11.84
C LYS A 144 -8.20 -15.74 -12.32
N ASP A 145 -7.21 -14.88 -12.17
CA ASP A 145 -5.80 -15.17 -12.41
C ASP A 145 -5.00 -14.85 -11.15
N ILE A 146 -4.68 -15.90 -10.38
CA ILE A 146 -3.94 -15.76 -9.13
C ILE A 146 -2.67 -16.59 -9.18
N ARG A 147 -1.53 -15.91 -9.01
CA ARG A 147 -0.21 -16.52 -9.17
C ARG A 147 0.70 -16.26 -7.97
N PRO A 148 0.60 -17.05 -6.89
CA PRO A 148 1.44 -16.91 -5.68
C PRO A 148 2.96 -17.02 -5.93
N LYS A 149 3.33 -17.48 -7.14
CA LYS A 149 4.71 -17.68 -7.54
C LYS A 149 5.32 -16.50 -8.28
N ILE A 150 4.56 -15.48 -8.67
CA ILE A 150 5.10 -14.28 -9.33
C ILE A 150 5.32 -13.17 -8.30
N GLY A 151 6.32 -12.33 -8.51
CA GLY A 151 6.74 -11.34 -7.53
C GLY A 151 5.80 -10.14 -7.41
N ALA A 152 5.03 -9.82 -8.46
CA ALA A 152 4.11 -8.69 -8.48
C ALA A 152 2.91 -8.96 -9.42
N ALA A 153 1.75 -8.37 -9.13
CA ALA A 153 0.62 -8.34 -10.05
C ALA A 153 0.95 -7.55 -11.34
N SER A 154 1.80 -6.53 -11.26
CA SER A 154 2.31 -5.82 -12.45
C SER A 154 3.05 -6.75 -13.41
N SER A 155 3.73 -7.78 -12.91
CA SER A 155 4.37 -8.79 -13.76
C SER A 155 3.33 -9.64 -14.52
N ILE A 156 2.15 -9.87 -13.93
CA ILE A 156 1.03 -10.55 -14.61
C ILE A 156 0.50 -9.67 -15.76
N TYR A 157 0.28 -8.38 -15.50
CA TYR A 157 -0.13 -7.42 -16.53
C TYR A 157 0.88 -7.28 -17.67
N ALA A 158 2.17 -7.24 -17.35
CA ALA A 158 3.24 -7.25 -18.35
C ALA A 158 3.15 -8.48 -19.26
N GLN A 159 2.85 -9.65 -18.70
CA GLN A 159 2.64 -10.87 -19.49
C GLN A 159 1.38 -10.83 -20.34
N TYR A 160 0.29 -10.18 -19.90
CA TYR A 160 -0.88 -9.99 -20.77
C TYR A 160 -0.53 -9.15 -22.00
N LEU A 161 0.24 -8.07 -21.81
CA LEU A 161 0.73 -7.20 -22.88
C LEU A 161 1.68 -7.95 -23.82
N GLU A 162 2.66 -8.67 -23.28
CA GLU A 162 3.61 -9.46 -24.08
C GLU A 162 2.90 -10.55 -24.90
N ASN A 163 1.83 -11.13 -24.36
CA ASN A 163 1.01 -12.15 -25.03
C ASN A 163 -0.11 -11.55 -25.91
N GLY A 164 -0.03 -10.27 -26.25
CA GLY A 164 -0.84 -9.67 -27.32
C GLY A 164 -2.29 -9.34 -26.95
N ILE A 165 -2.59 -9.09 -25.66
CA ILE A 165 -3.91 -8.52 -25.30
C ILE A 165 -4.16 -7.15 -25.96
N MET A 166 -3.07 -6.43 -26.25
CA MET A 166 -3.02 -5.11 -26.87
C MET A 166 -1.66 -4.95 -27.56
N GLU A 167 -1.63 -4.25 -28.70
CA GLU A 167 -0.38 -3.93 -29.39
C GLU A 167 0.30 -2.71 -28.74
N MET A 168 1.48 -2.91 -28.16
CA MET A 168 2.25 -1.85 -27.51
C MET A 168 3.00 -0.99 -28.54
N ASN A 169 3.06 0.32 -28.28
CA ASN A 169 3.66 1.30 -29.20
C ASN A 169 4.46 2.34 -28.43
N THR A 170 5.74 2.53 -28.80
CA THR A 170 6.65 3.50 -28.17
C THR A 170 6.37 4.96 -28.51
N SER A 171 5.43 5.22 -29.42
CA SER A 171 4.93 6.57 -29.75
C SER A 171 3.63 6.92 -29.02
N ASP A 172 2.96 5.92 -28.43
CA ASP A 172 1.74 6.16 -27.66
C ASP A 172 2.09 6.52 -26.21
N LYS A 173 1.68 7.71 -25.79
CA LYS A 173 1.95 8.21 -24.44
C LYS A 173 1.35 7.31 -23.37
N ASN A 174 0.13 6.78 -23.54
CA ASN A 174 -0.49 5.91 -22.55
C ASN A 174 0.29 4.60 -22.41
N HIS A 175 0.79 4.04 -23.51
CA HIS A 175 1.59 2.81 -23.48
C HIS A 175 2.92 3.02 -22.74
N ILE A 176 3.58 4.15 -22.97
CA ILE A 176 4.81 4.52 -22.26
C ILE A 176 4.54 4.69 -20.76
N LEU A 177 3.51 5.47 -20.39
CA LEU A 177 3.14 5.70 -18.99
C LEU A 177 2.74 4.40 -18.29
N MET A 178 1.95 3.55 -18.96
CA MET A 178 1.53 2.24 -18.45
C MET A 178 2.74 1.34 -18.20
N ALA A 179 3.65 1.21 -19.18
CA ALA A 179 4.85 0.40 -19.03
C ALA A 179 5.76 0.92 -17.91
N THR A 180 5.84 2.24 -17.75
CA THR A 180 6.60 2.89 -16.68
C THR A 180 5.98 2.61 -15.31
N ALA A 181 4.65 2.69 -15.19
CA ALA A 181 3.93 2.40 -13.94
C ALA A 181 4.07 0.93 -13.55
N LEU A 182 3.85 0.00 -14.50
CA LEU A 182 4.04 -1.43 -14.27
C LEU A 182 5.48 -1.75 -13.87
N THR A 183 6.48 -1.13 -14.50
CA THR A 183 7.88 -1.32 -14.10
C THR A 183 8.13 -0.85 -12.66
N HIS A 184 7.52 0.27 -12.25
CA HIS A 184 7.61 0.73 -10.87
C HIS A 184 6.98 -0.27 -9.88
N GLY A 185 5.80 -0.82 -10.20
CA GLY A 185 5.13 -1.85 -9.39
C GLY A 185 5.96 -3.12 -9.24
N ILE A 186 6.56 -3.62 -10.33
CA ILE A 186 7.46 -4.78 -10.27
C ILE A 186 8.66 -4.48 -9.36
N ILE A 187 9.29 -3.31 -9.51
CA ILE A 187 10.45 -2.92 -8.69
C ILE A 187 10.09 -2.87 -7.21
N THR A 188 8.93 -2.33 -6.85
CA THR A 188 8.56 -2.12 -5.45
C THR A 188 8.23 -3.44 -4.75
N ASP A 189 7.43 -4.29 -5.38
CA ASP A 189 6.93 -5.51 -4.75
C ASP A 189 7.97 -6.62 -4.72
N THR A 190 8.92 -6.58 -5.66
CA THR A 190 10.09 -7.46 -5.64
C THR A 190 11.24 -6.94 -4.77
N THR A 191 11.05 -5.83 -4.05
CA THR A 191 12.08 -5.18 -3.21
C THR A 191 13.36 -4.86 -4.02
N GLY A 192 13.21 -4.16 -5.14
CA GLY A 192 14.31 -3.84 -6.03
C GLY A 192 14.91 -5.08 -6.71
N PHE A 193 14.05 -6.02 -7.12
CA PHE A 193 14.41 -7.32 -7.71
C PHE A 193 15.13 -8.31 -6.78
N ILE A 194 15.26 -8.02 -5.48
CA ILE A 194 15.83 -8.97 -4.52
C ILE A 194 14.96 -10.23 -4.40
N ASN A 195 13.64 -10.06 -4.40
CA ASN A 195 12.66 -11.15 -4.30
C ASN A 195 12.04 -11.53 -5.66
N ALA A 196 12.56 -10.98 -6.77
CA ALA A 196 12.08 -11.25 -8.11
C ALA A 196 12.35 -12.70 -8.53
N ARG A 197 11.44 -13.25 -9.31
CA ARG A 197 11.60 -14.56 -9.99
C ARG A 197 11.83 -14.35 -11.48
N GLU A 198 12.11 -15.43 -12.19
CA GLU A 198 12.35 -15.42 -13.66
C GLU A 198 11.27 -14.64 -14.42
N GLN A 199 10.01 -14.87 -14.06
CA GLN A 199 8.85 -14.21 -14.65
C GLN A 199 8.84 -12.69 -14.47
N ASP A 200 9.33 -12.19 -13.33
CA ASP A 200 9.43 -10.75 -13.06
C ASP A 200 10.56 -10.11 -13.86
N PHE A 201 11.68 -10.82 -14.04
CA PHE A 201 12.77 -10.35 -14.90
C PHE A 201 12.35 -10.30 -16.37
N HIS A 202 11.61 -11.30 -16.86
CA HIS A 202 11.07 -11.28 -18.23
C HIS A 202 10.06 -10.14 -18.42
N ALA A 203 9.14 -9.96 -17.47
CA ALA A 203 8.19 -8.86 -17.47
C ALA A 203 8.91 -7.50 -17.51
N ALA A 204 9.90 -7.28 -16.64
CA ALA A 204 10.69 -6.05 -16.62
C ALA A 204 11.49 -5.85 -17.91
N ALA A 205 12.05 -6.92 -18.49
CA ALA A 205 12.75 -6.86 -19.77
C ALA A 205 11.83 -6.44 -20.92
N PHE A 206 10.63 -7.01 -21.01
CA PHE A 206 9.61 -6.63 -21.97
C PHE A 206 9.21 -5.15 -21.83
N LEU A 207 8.87 -4.71 -20.62
CA LEU A 207 8.46 -3.33 -20.36
C LEU A 207 9.60 -2.31 -20.60
N SER A 208 10.86 -2.73 -20.47
CA SER A 208 12.02 -1.87 -20.66
C SER A 208 12.13 -1.26 -22.06
N ALA A 209 11.46 -1.86 -23.05
CA ALA A 209 11.37 -1.35 -24.42
C ALA A 209 10.41 -0.17 -24.58
N TYR A 210 9.47 0.02 -23.66
CA TYR A 210 8.39 1.02 -23.77
C TYR A 210 8.43 2.10 -22.68
N GLN A 211 9.03 1.81 -21.53
CA GLN A 211 9.04 2.74 -20.38
C GLN A 211 9.80 4.05 -20.64
N ASP A 212 9.39 5.10 -19.95
CA ASP A 212 10.15 6.34 -19.78
C ASP A 212 11.04 6.23 -18.54
N ARG A 213 12.34 6.08 -18.77
CA ARG A 213 13.35 5.90 -17.71
C ARG A 213 13.54 7.14 -16.86
N ASP A 214 13.41 8.33 -17.45
CA ASP A 214 13.58 9.60 -16.72
C ASP A 214 12.38 9.84 -15.80
N LEU A 215 11.17 9.52 -16.29
CA LEU A 215 9.96 9.56 -15.50
C LEU A 215 9.99 8.54 -14.35
N LEU A 216 10.39 7.29 -14.62
CA LEU A 216 10.57 6.27 -13.59
C LEU A 216 11.56 6.73 -12.52
N SER A 217 12.72 7.25 -12.93
CA SER A 217 13.73 7.78 -12.03
C SER A 217 13.19 8.92 -11.17
N ARG A 218 12.41 9.84 -11.75
CA ARG A 218 11.75 10.91 -10.98
C ARG A 218 10.78 10.34 -9.96
N ILE A 219 9.95 9.36 -10.32
CA ILE A 219 8.99 8.73 -9.38
C ILE A 219 9.73 8.06 -8.21
N MET A 220 10.79 7.31 -8.49
CA MET A 220 11.55 6.60 -7.45
C MET A 220 12.35 7.55 -6.55
N ASN A 221 12.90 8.63 -7.11
CA ASN A 221 13.79 9.57 -6.41
C ASN A 221 13.05 10.84 -5.95
N GLN A 222 12.00 10.69 -5.13
CA GLN A 222 11.29 11.84 -4.57
C GLN A 222 12.12 12.54 -3.49
N ALA A 223 12.28 13.86 -3.63
CA ALA A 223 12.91 14.70 -2.63
C ALA A 223 12.02 14.82 -1.38
N ARG A 224 12.63 14.79 -0.20
CA ARG A 224 11.93 15.07 1.07
C ARG A 224 11.72 16.57 1.24
N SER A 225 10.55 16.96 1.75
CA SER A 225 10.29 18.37 2.07
C SER A 225 11.19 18.85 3.22
N ARG A 226 11.45 20.16 3.30
CA ARG A 226 12.17 20.76 4.45
C ARG A 226 11.50 20.41 5.78
N GLN A 227 10.18 20.34 5.78
CA GLN A 227 9.39 20.07 6.97
C GLN A 227 9.50 18.60 7.40
N THR A 228 9.47 17.67 6.45
CA THR A 228 9.82 16.26 6.69
C THR A 228 11.22 16.12 7.27
N MET A 229 12.21 16.84 6.72
CA MET A 229 13.58 16.81 7.25
C MET A 229 13.67 17.33 8.69
N LYS A 230 12.87 18.35 9.06
CA LYS A 230 12.78 18.80 10.46
C LYS A 230 12.18 17.76 11.39
N VAL A 231 11.16 17.02 10.93
CA VAL A 231 10.54 15.94 11.70
C VAL A 231 11.53 14.79 11.89
N ILE A 232 12.29 14.41 10.85
CA ILE A 232 13.38 13.43 10.96
C ILE A 232 14.44 13.90 11.96
N HIS A 233 14.89 15.16 11.87
CA HIS A 233 15.84 15.73 12.82
C HIS A 233 15.31 15.68 14.27
N LYS A 234 14.03 16.00 14.47
CA LYS A 234 13.40 15.91 15.79
C LYS A 234 13.32 14.46 16.27
N ALA A 235 12.95 13.53 15.40
CA ALA A 235 12.88 12.11 15.71
C ALA A 235 14.25 11.56 16.12
N LEU A 236 15.32 11.95 15.41
CA LEU A 236 16.69 11.62 15.80
C LEU A 236 17.03 12.17 17.20
N GLY A 237 16.67 13.42 17.49
CA GLY A 237 16.97 14.04 18.79
C GLY A 237 16.15 13.50 19.97
N SER A 238 14.97 12.92 19.72
CA SER A 238 14.07 12.41 20.76
C SER A 238 13.95 10.90 20.84
N ARG A 239 14.73 10.17 20.02
CA ARG A 239 14.66 8.71 19.98
C ARG A 239 15.24 8.09 21.25
N GLU A 240 14.57 7.05 21.72
CA GLU A 240 15.05 6.15 22.75
C GLU A 240 15.14 4.76 22.14
N ILE A 241 16.28 4.10 22.31
CA ILE A 241 16.52 2.75 21.82
C ILE A 241 16.49 1.82 23.03
N VAL A 242 15.62 0.82 22.99
CA VAL A 242 15.59 -0.24 24.00
C VAL A 242 15.61 -1.57 23.28
N GLN A 243 16.64 -2.37 23.58
CA GLN A 243 16.98 -3.58 22.82
C GLN A 243 17.18 -3.25 21.33
N ASN A 244 16.25 -3.69 20.48
CA ASN A 244 16.26 -3.50 19.03
C ASN A 244 15.12 -2.60 18.53
N PHE A 245 14.39 -1.96 19.46
CA PHE A 245 13.33 -1.04 19.14
C PHE A 245 13.79 0.40 19.33
N CYS A 246 13.44 1.26 18.38
CA CYS A 246 13.66 2.70 18.43
C CYS A 246 12.31 3.42 18.47
N PHE A 247 12.08 4.26 19.46
CA PHE A 247 10.83 5.02 19.60
C PHE A 247 11.12 6.50 19.65
N ALA A 248 10.40 7.31 18.87
CA ALA A 248 10.62 8.75 18.85
C ALA A 248 9.31 9.55 18.84
N GLY A 249 9.16 10.41 19.85
CA GLY A 249 8.07 11.37 19.92
C GLY A 249 8.45 12.69 19.24
N VAL A 250 7.71 13.09 18.20
CA VAL A 250 7.99 14.29 17.39
C VAL A 250 7.10 15.50 17.74
N GLY A 251 6.33 15.45 18.83
CA GLY A 251 5.49 16.56 19.29
C GLY A 251 4.36 16.90 18.32
N TYR A 252 4.05 18.20 18.19
CA TYR A 252 2.98 18.66 17.30
C TYR A 252 3.41 18.74 15.85
N LEU A 253 2.52 18.29 14.97
CA LEU A 253 2.60 18.41 13.53
C LEU A 253 1.30 18.98 12.99
N ARG A 254 1.40 19.72 11.88
CA ARG A 254 0.22 20.11 11.12
C ARG A 254 -0.33 18.90 10.36
N ALA A 255 -1.62 18.90 10.08
CA ALA A 255 -2.28 17.85 9.31
C ALA A 255 -1.64 17.62 7.93
N GLU A 256 -1.13 18.68 7.30
CA GLU A 256 -0.39 18.64 6.03
C GLU A 256 0.98 17.92 6.13
N ASP A 257 1.59 17.89 7.32
CA ASP A 257 2.92 17.35 7.58
C ASP A 257 2.90 15.93 8.15
N ARG A 258 1.72 15.37 8.42
CA ARG A 258 1.59 14.07 9.12
C ARG A 258 2.34 12.92 8.42
N ASP A 259 2.48 12.98 7.10
CA ASP A 259 3.16 11.95 6.30
C ASP A 259 4.69 11.99 6.51
N ALA A 260 5.20 12.95 7.29
CA ALA A 260 6.57 12.94 7.78
C ALA A 260 6.81 11.90 8.89
N ILE A 261 5.77 11.48 9.62
CA ILE A 261 5.86 10.46 10.68
C ILE A 261 6.33 9.10 10.11
N PRO A 262 5.67 8.49 9.11
CA PRO A 262 6.16 7.25 8.51
C PRO A 262 7.54 7.41 7.89
N GLN A 263 7.85 8.55 7.25
CA GLN A 263 9.17 8.80 6.68
C GLN A 263 10.28 8.89 7.74
N ALA A 264 9.97 9.40 8.92
CA ALA A 264 10.89 9.40 10.05
C ALA A 264 11.08 7.99 10.61
N ALA A 265 10.03 7.17 10.69
CA ALA A 265 10.15 5.77 11.09
C ALA A 265 11.00 4.97 10.09
N ASP A 266 10.78 5.15 8.78
CA ASP A 266 11.59 4.52 7.72
C ASP A 266 13.06 4.95 7.85
N PHE A 267 13.33 6.22 8.16
CA PHE A 267 14.69 6.72 8.35
C PHE A 267 15.36 6.13 9.60
N LEU A 268 14.67 6.09 10.74
CA LEU A 268 15.22 5.51 11.97
C LEU A 268 15.48 4.01 11.86
N LEU A 269 14.71 3.29 11.03
CA LEU A 269 14.95 1.86 10.75
C LEU A 269 16.29 1.61 10.02
N THR A 270 16.91 2.65 9.45
CA THR A 270 18.23 2.55 8.81
C THR A 270 19.40 2.62 9.79
N GLU A 271 19.13 2.96 11.06
CA GLU A 271 20.15 2.98 12.11
C GLU A 271 20.59 1.57 12.47
N GLU A 272 21.90 1.39 12.69
CA GLU A 272 22.47 0.09 13.02
C GLU A 272 21.80 -0.49 14.29
N ASN A 273 21.53 -1.79 14.28
CA ASN A 273 20.86 -2.54 15.36
C ASN A 273 19.40 -2.13 15.65
N VAL A 274 18.84 -1.15 14.95
CA VAL A 274 17.40 -0.86 14.98
C VAL A 274 16.67 -1.78 14.02
N HIS A 275 15.78 -2.60 14.57
CA HIS A 275 14.98 -3.55 13.80
C HIS A 275 13.50 -3.21 13.76
N THR A 276 13.07 -2.35 14.69
CA THR A 276 11.71 -1.85 14.75
C THR A 276 11.76 -0.38 15.13
N ALA A 277 11.15 0.50 14.34
CA ALA A 277 11.08 1.92 14.59
C ALA A 277 9.61 2.36 14.76
N ILE A 278 9.31 3.13 15.81
CA ILE A 278 7.99 3.72 16.04
C ILE A 278 8.14 5.22 16.21
N VAL A 279 7.55 5.99 15.31
CA VAL A 279 7.53 7.45 15.39
C VAL A 279 6.10 7.92 15.56
N TYR A 280 5.87 8.90 16.44
CA TYR A 280 4.53 9.41 16.69
C TYR A 280 4.53 10.89 17.09
N GLY A 281 3.40 11.55 16.85
CA GLY A 281 3.18 12.96 17.20
C GLY A 281 1.70 13.30 17.30
N ILE A 282 1.39 14.44 17.88
CA ILE A 282 0.03 14.99 17.88
C ILE A 282 -0.16 15.76 16.58
N VAL A 283 -1.15 15.38 15.78
CA VAL A 283 -1.47 16.03 14.52
C VAL A 283 -2.68 16.94 14.71
N THR A 284 -2.57 18.21 14.32
CA THR A 284 -3.63 19.23 14.43
C THR A 284 -3.87 19.94 13.11
N GLY A 285 -5.08 20.43 12.89
CA GLY A 285 -5.41 21.28 11.73
C GLY A 285 -6.88 21.70 11.72
N ASP A 286 -7.21 22.76 10.99
CA ASP A 286 -8.54 23.39 11.02
C ASP A 286 -9.68 22.46 10.56
N SER A 287 -9.36 21.47 9.72
CA SER A 287 -10.29 20.44 9.23
C SER A 287 -9.85 19.03 9.63
N TRP A 288 -9.07 18.91 10.70
CA TRP A 288 -8.50 17.65 11.15
C TRP A 288 -8.74 17.47 12.65
N GLU A 289 -9.32 16.33 13.03
CA GLU A 289 -9.45 15.97 14.44
C GLU A 289 -8.07 15.85 15.08
N GLU A 290 -7.86 16.56 16.18
CA GLU A 290 -6.61 16.48 16.93
C GLU A 290 -6.43 15.05 17.48
N ALA A 291 -5.39 14.38 16.99
CA ALA A 291 -5.14 12.98 17.28
C ALA A 291 -3.64 12.71 17.36
N VAL A 292 -3.27 11.75 18.21
CA VAL A 292 -1.94 11.14 18.13
C VAL A 292 -1.93 10.23 16.92
N ILE A 293 -1.02 10.52 15.99
CA ILE A 293 -0.73 9.68 14.84
C ILE A 293 0.64 9.06 15.04
N GLY A 294 0.76 7.77 14.78
CA GLY A 294 2.04 7.09 14.80
C GLY A 294 2.19 6.08 13.67
N SER A 295 3.45 5.78 13.37
CA SER A 295 3.83 4.79 12.39
C SER A 295 4.89 3.87 12.98
N MET A 296 4.67 2.57 12.80
CA MET A 296 5.60 1.50 13.11
C MET A 296 6.17 0.94 11.81
N ARG A 297 7.48 0.68 11.82
CA ARG A 297 8.22 0.00 10.77
C ARG A 297 9.06 -1.11 11.38
N THR A 298 9.12 -2.27 10.74
CA THR A 298 9.91 -3.39 11.23
C THR A 298 10.51 -4.20 10.09
N ASN A 299 11.75 -4.63 10.26
CA ASN A 299 12.39 -5.63 9.40
C ASN A 299 12.32 -7.04 10.04
N ARG A 300 11.78 -7.17 11.25
CA ARG A 300 11.61 -8.44 11.96
C ARG A 300 10.32 -9.14 11.56
N ILE A 301 10.49 -10.32 10.94
CA ILE A 301 9.39 -11.23 10.55
C ILE A 301 8.62 -11.73 11.78
N THR A 302 9.26 -11.82 12.94
CA THR A 302 8.65 -12.32 14.18
C THR A 302 7.73 -11.32 14.87
N ILE A 303 7.69 -10.07 14.39
CA ILE A 303 6.84 -9.02 14.95
C ILE A 303 5.77 -8.72 13.92
N ASP A 304 4.53 -9.10 14.22
CA ASP A 304 3.36 -8.68 13.45
C ASP A 304 2.97 -7.25 13.89
N PRO A 305 3.12 -6.22 13.02
CA PRO A 305 2.78 -4.84 13.38
C PRO A 305 1.29 -4.65 13.67
N ASP A 306 0.41 -5.42 13.03
CA ASP A 306 -1.04 -5.35 13.27
C ASP A 306 -1.36 -5.80 14.68
N GLN A 307 -0.91 -7.01 15.04
CA GLN A 307 -1.10 -7.55 16.37
C GLN A 307 -0.44 -6.66 17.43
N PHE A 308 0.81 -6.23 17.19
CA PHE A 308 1.55 -5.39 18.13
C PHE A 308 0.79 -4.10 18.45
N ILE A 309 0.36 -3.36 17.42
CA ILE A 309 -0.36 -2.08 17.61
C ILE A 309 -1.71 -2.30 18.31
N LYS A 310 -2.45 -3.34 17.92
CA LYS A 310 -3.74 -3.69 18.52
C LYS A 310 -3.62 -4.04 20.01
N GLU A 311 -2.56 -4.73 20.40
CA GLU A 311 -2.29 -5.10 21.79
C GLU A 311 -1.79 -3.91 22.63
N VAL A 312 -0.94 -3.04 22.08
CA VAL A 312 -0.40 -1.85 22.78
C VAL A 312 -1.50 -0.81 23.04
N PHE A 313 -2.25 -0.46 21.99
CA PHE A 313 -3.18 0.67 22.05
C PHE A 313 -4.61 0.26 22.33
N GLY A 314 -5.03 -0.94 21.93
CA GLY A 314 -6.36 -1.47 22.21
C GLY A 314 -7.46 -0.90 21.31
N LYS A 315 -8.67 -0.85 21.85
CA LYS A 315 -9.90 -0.43 21.15
C LYS A 315 -10.49 0.84 21.76
N ASP A 316 -11.20 1.60 20.93
CA ASP A 316 -12.07 2.68 21.37
C ASP A 316 -13.38 2.16 22.00
N ALA A 317 -14.22 3.08 22.46
CA ALA A 317 -15.51 2.77 23.08
C ALA A 317 -16.51 2.08 22.13
N SER A 318 -16.33 2.21 20.82
CA SER A 318 -17.15 1.52 19.80
C SER A 318 -16.66 0.10 19.51
N GLY A 319 -15.50 -0.30 20.08
CA GLY A 319 -14.88 -1.60 19.84
C GLY A 319 -13.95 -1.62 18.62
N LYS A 320 -13.68 -0.47 17.99
CA LYS A 320 -12.75 -0.34 16.87
C LYS A 320 -11.31 -0.17 17.40
N TYR A 321 -10.35 -0.87 16.81
CA TYR A 321 -8.94 -0.72 17.20
C TYR A 321 -8.41 0.67 16.85
N PHE A 322 -7.54 1.22 17.71
CA PHE A 322 -6.86 2.49 17.47
C PHE A 322 -5.79 2.42 16.36
N GLY A 323 -5.49 1.24 15.86
CA GLY A 323 -4.53 1.06 14.78
C GLY A 323 -4.52 -0.37 14.26
N GLY A 324 -3.61 -0.60 13.34
CA GLY A 324 -3.38 -1.89 12.71
C GLY A 324 -2.17 -1.82 11.78
N GLY A 325 -1.95 -2.90 11.04
CA GLY A 325 -0.78 -2.98 10.18
C GLY A 325 -0.83 -4.12 9.18
N LYS A 326 0.29 -4.26 8.49
CA LYS A 326 0.65 -5.35 7.57
C LYS A 326 2.10 -5.73 7.85
N MET A 327 2.59 -6.79 7.18
CA MET A 327 3.89 -7.45 7.40
C MET A 327 5.00 -6.58 8.02
N SER A 328 5.40 -5.48 7.38
CA SER A 328 6.54 -4.65 7.81
C SER A 328 6.15 -3.26 8.34
N ALA A 329 4.85 -2.93 8.35
CA ALA A 329 4.38 -1.58 8.55
C ALA A 329 3.05 -1.53 9.29
N GLY A 330 2.97 -0.68 10.31
CA GLY A 330 1.73 -0.41 11.02
C GLY A 330 1.53 1.08 11.27
N GLY A 331 0.31 1.45 11.62
CA GLY A 331 -0.05 2.81 11.99
C GLY A 331 -1.14 2.83 13.05
N PHE A 332 -1.17 3.90 13.84
CA PHE A 332 -2.22 4.15 14.82
C PHE A 332 -2.69 5.60 14.79
N HIS A 333 -3.96 5.76 15.13
CA HIS A 333 -4.70 7.00 15.21
C HIS A 333 -5.49 6.98 16.53
N ILE A 334 -5.07 7.79 17.49
CA ILE A 334 -5.71 7.90 18.80
C ILE A 334 -6.25 9.32 18.95
N PRO A 335 -7.57 9.52 18.92
CA PRO A 335 -8.16 10.84 19.16
C PRO A 335 -7.72 11.40 20.51
N VAL A 336 -7.34 12.67 20.54
CA VAL A 336 -6.99 13.36 21.81
C VAL A 336 -8.24 13.56 22.68
N GLY A 337 -9.42 13.59 22.07
CA GLY A 337 -10.70 13.61 22.77
C GLY A 337 -10.91 14.89 23.57
N PHE A 338 -11.22 14.76 24.86
CA PHE A 338 -11.53 15.90 25.74
C PHE A 338 -10.42 16.96 25.82
N LEU A 339 -9.15 16.55 25.65
CA LEU A 339 -8.01 17.47 25.68
C LEU A 339 -7.76 18.16 24.32
N SER A 340 -8.67 18.00 23.36
CA SER A 340 -8.53 18.62 22.04
C SER A 340 -8.70 20.14 22.12
N GLY A 341 -8.06 20.83 21.18
CA GLY A 341 -8.15 22.27 21.03
C GLY A 341 -6.87 23.03 21.39
N SER A 342 -6.93 24.33 21.08
CA SER A 342 -5.84 25.28 21.26
C SER A 342 -5.81 25.81 22.69
N GLY A 343 -4.87 25.31 23.48
CA GLY A 343 -4.36 26.03 24.65
C GLY A 343 -3.16 26.91 24.29
N ASP A 344 -2.62 27.60 25.28
CA ASP A 344 -1.31 28.27 25.16
C ASP A 344 -0.18 27.26 24.94
N GLN A 345 1.03 27.76 24.69
CA GLN A 345 2.19 26.89 24.44
C GLN A 345 2.48 25.96 25.63
N ASP A 346 2.26 26.42 26.87
CA ASP A 346 2.51 25.63 28.07
C ASP A 346 1.50 24.48 28.18
N PHE A 347 0.21 24.73 27.94
CA PHE A 347 -0.80 23.69 27.90
C PHE A 347 -0.52 22.68 26.79
N GLN A 348 -0.13 23.13 25.60
CA GLN A 348 0.26 22.23 24.51
C GLN A 348 1.45 21.35 24.91
N GLN A 349 2.45 21.92 25.56
CA GLN A 349 3.62 21.17 26.03
C GLN A 349 3.25 20.14 27.11
N HIS A 350 2.42 20.51 28.09
CA HIS A 350 1.93 19.57 29.11
C HIS A 350 1.11 18.44 28.47
N LYS A 351 0.19 18.79 27.55
CA LYS A 351 -0.61 17.81 26.80
C LYS A 351 0.31 16.83 26.05
N TRP A 352 1.30 17.34 25.33
CA TRP A 352 2.28 16.49 24.65
C TRP A 352 3.01 15.57 25.61
N ASN A 353 3.51 16.09 26.74
CA ASN A 353 4.24 15.29 27.72
C ASN A 353 3.39 14.14 28.26
N VAL A 354 2.11 14.39 28.58
CA VAL A 354 1.19 13.35 29.05
C VAL A 354 1.00 12.25 28.01
N PHE A 355 0.71 12.62 26.75
CA PHE A 355 0.56 11.61 25.68
C PHE A 355 1.87 10.86 25.41
N ASN A 356 3.00 11.57 25.40
CA ASN A 356 4.31 10.98 25.16
C ASN A 356 4.65 9.92 26.23
N GLU A 357 4.50 10.25 27.50
CA GLU A 357 4.74 9.31 28.60
C GLU A 357 3.79 8.11 28.55
N GLN A 358 2.51 8.34 28.30
CA GLN A 358 1.51 7.26 28.22
C GLN A 358 1.80 6.29 27.07
N ILE A 359 2.21 6.80 25.90
CA ILE A 359 2.56 5.98 24.73
C ILE A 359 3.82 5.16 25.03
N LYS A 360 4.87 5.80 25.55
CA LYS A 360 6.10 5.10 25.95
C LYS A 360 5.82 4.00 26.95
N GLN A 361 5.03 4.28 27.98
CA GLN A 361 4.68 3.28 28.99
C GLN A 361 3.98 2.07 28.35
N LYS A 362 2.95 2.30 27.53
CA LYS A 362 2.23 1.21 26.83
C LYS A 362 3.16 0.36 25.95
N ILE A 363 4.08 1.01 25.25
CA ILE A 363 5.06 0.33 24.39
C ILE A 363 6.05 -0.47 25.24
N PHE A 364 6.61 0.13 26.30
CA PHE A 364 7.59 -0.50 27.20
C PHE A 364 7.00 -1.72 27.93
N ASP A 365 5.76 -1.61 28.40
CA ASP A 365 5.03 -2.72 29.00
C ASP A 365 4.89 -3.88 28.01
N LYS A 366 4.65 -3.59 26.71
CA LYS A 366 4.51 -4.61 25.67
C LYS A 366 5.83 -5.30 25.33
N ILE A 367 6.93 -4.57 25.27
CA ILE A 367 8.26 -5.14 24.96
C ILE A 367 8.93 -5.76 26.21
N GLY A 368 8.29 -5.66 27.38
CA GLY A 368 8.75 -6.32 28.61
C GLY A 368 9.85 -5.58 29.36
N VAL A 369 10.00 -4.26 29.15
CA VAL A 369 10.99 -3.44 29.86
C VAL A 369 10.47 -3.13 31.27
N LYS A 370 11.19 -3.60 32.29
CA LYS A 370 10.86 -3.31 33.69
C LYS A 370 11.31 -1.90 34.05
N ALA A 371 10.57 -1.24 34.95
CA ALA A 371 10.86 0.13 35.38
C ALA A 371 12.28 0.37 35.93
N ASP A 372 13.00 -0.69 36.34
CA ASP A 372 14.35 -0.62 36.89
C ASP A 372 15.47 -0.52 35.82
N GLU A 373 15.20 -0.81 34.55
CA GLU A 373 16.16 -0.62 33.44
C GLU A 373 16.17 0.83 32.92
N LYS A 374 15.29 1.71 33.42
CA LYS A 374 15.19 3.12 33.00
C LYS A 374 16.36 4.02 33.44
N LYS A 375 17.40 3.46 34.07
CA LYS A 375 18.47 4.22 34.73
C LYS A 375 19.88 4.03 34.16
N GLU A 376 20.07 3.20 33.14
CA GLU A 376 21.37 3.04 32.51
C GLU A 376 21.25 3.29 31.00
N GLU A 377 21.38 4.56 30.61
CA GLU A 377 22.36 5.07 29.62
C GLU A 377 22.37 6.60 29.59
#